data_AF-A0A535R329-F1
#
_entry.id   AF-A0A535R329-F1
#
_cell.length_a   1.000
_cell.length_b   1.000
_cell.length_c   1.000
_cell.angle_alpha   90.00
_cell.angle_beta   90.00
_cell.angle_gamma   90.00
#
_symmetry.space_group_name_H-M   'P 1'
#
loop_
_entity.id
_entity.type
_entity.pdbx_description
1 polymer ?
#
loop_
_entity_poly.entity_id
_entity_poly.type
_entity_poly.pdbx_seq_one_letter_code
_entity_poly.pdbx_strand_id
1 'polypeptide(L)'
;MVYPRSAGVGMRFIASTRSIESVEDVGEAMVEHPHAGGETNSATNQCSQRIQPVPYLAFLADYPSRRLLHLFPYELACRYQCVPVGADRDMLTIGTSQRQDDAVIAHFEQVTRRGIFQVRCEVSMIDDVLRYWQRVEVENVNHDGKMLTEPQSVRQLI
;
A
#
# COMPACT_ATOMS: atom_id res chain seq x y z
N MET A 1 -25.79 11.33 -27.15
CA MET A 1 -26.17 9.93 -27.48
C MET A 1 -26.11 9.12 -26.20
N VAL A 2 -27.11 8.27 -25.94
CA VAL A 2 -27.16 7.35 -24.80
C VAL A 2 -27.61 6.00 -25.34
N TYR A 3 -26.85 4.93 -25.08
CA TYR A 3 -27.23 3.57 -25.48
C TYR A 3 -28.01 2.90 -24.35
N PRO A 4 -29.06 2.10 -24.66
CA PRO A 4 -29.94 1.52 -23.66
C PRO A 4 -29.39 0.27 -22.97
N ARG A 5 -30.13 -0.16 -21.95
CA ARG A 5 -29.88 -1.34 -21.10
C ARG A 5 -29.74 -2.62 -21.93
N SER A 6 -28.84 -3.51 -21.50
CA SER A 6 -28.91 -4.95 -21.81
C SER A 6 -29.11 -5.74 -20.51
N ALA A 7 -29.66 -6.96 -20.57
CA ALA A 7 -30.18 -7.68 -19.41
C ALA A 7 -29.82 -9.17 -19.41
N GLY A 8 -29.82 -9.80 -18.22
CA GLY A 8 -29.32 -11.17 -17.99
C GLY A 8 -27.81 -11.19 -17.74
N VAL A 9 -27.25 -12.09 -16.94
CA VAL A 9 -27.76 -13.39 -16.47
C VAL A 9 -28.00 -13.39 -14.95
N GLY A 10 -29.06 -14.07 -14.50
CA GLY A 10 -29.30 -14.29 -13.07
C GLY A 10 -28.72 -15.61 -12.57
N MET A 11 -28.13 -15.60 -11.37
CA MET A 11 -27.85 -16.82 -10.60
C MET A 11 -28.70 -16.82 -9.33
N ARG A 12 -29.71 -17.68 -9.29
CA ARG A 12 -30.49 -17.98 -8.08
C ARG A 12 -29.68 -18.96 -7.23
N PHE A 13 -29.23 -18.52 -6.06
CA PHE A 13 -28.94 -19.44 -4.96
C PHE A 13 -30.17 -19.54 -4.07
N ILE A 14 -30.52 -20.77 -3.69
CA ILE A 14 -31.74 -21.11 -2.94
C ILE A 14 -31.39 -21.91 -1.68
N ALA A 15 -32.28 -21.85 -0.70
CA ALA A 15 -32.13 -22.39 0.66
C ALA A 15 -31.05 -21.67 1.52
N SER A 16 -31.16 -21.63 2.84
CA SER A 16 -32.13 -22.33 3.71
C SER A 16 -32.77 -21.40 4.76
N THR A 17 -34.01 -21.70 5.16
CA THR A 17 -34.73 -21.06 6.27
C THR A 17 -34.88 -22.02 7.45
N ARG A 18 -34.75 -21.49 8.69
CA ARG A 18 -34.99 -22.05 10.04
C ARG A 18 -34.16 -21.18 11.02
N SER A 19 -34.61 -20.65 12.16
CA SER A 19 -35.88 -20.67 12.94
C SER A 19 -35.98 -19.28 13.68
N ILE A 20 -37.02 -18.76 14.35
CA ILE A 20 -38.15 -19.29 15.17
C ILE A 20 -37.63 -19.86 16.51
N GLU A 21 -38.03 -19.48 17.74
CA GLU A 21 -39.03 -18.55 18.37
C GLU A 21 -38.41 -18.08 19.73
N SER A 22 -38.86 -17.15 20.59
CA SER A 22 -40.07 -16.30 20.82
C SER A 22 -39.64 -14.84 21.15
N VAL A 23 -40.39 -13.81 21.61
CA VAL A 23 -41.75 -13.50 22.14
C VAL A 23 -42.14 -13.77 23.62
N GLU A 24 -41.72 -12.89 24.55
CA GLU A 24 -42.33 -12.55 25.87
C GLU A 24 -42.15 -11.00 26.05
N ASP A 25 -43.12 -10.10 26.29
CA ASP A 25 -44.25 -9.99 27.27
C ASP A 25 -43.77 -9.49 28.67
N VAL A 26 -44.31 -8.47 29.36
CA VAL A 26 -45.43 -7.48 29.22
C VAL A 26 -44.83 -6.06 29.47
N GLY A 27 -45.38 -4.86 29.21
CA GLY A 27 -46.74 -4.35 29.00
C GLY A 27 -46.98 -3.10 29.89
N GLU A 28 -47.44 -1.96 29.36
CA GLU A 28 -47.90 -0.76 30.10
C GLU A 28 -48.72 0.19 29.19
N ALA A 29 -49.48 1.13 29.76
CA ALA A 29 -50.73 1.64 29.15
C ALA A 29 -50.67 2.70 28.01
N MET A 30 -51.55 2.47 27.02
CA MET A 30 -52.34 3.40 26.16
C MET A 30 -52.14 4.93 26.28
N VAL A 31 -51.72 5.56 25.17
CA VAL A 31 -52.31 6.82 24.65
C VAL A 31 -52.38 6.71 23.12
N GLU A 32 -53.55 6.97 22.53
CA GLU A 32 -53.76 6.95 21.07
C GLU A 32 -53.75 8.38 20.50
N HIS A 33 -53.04 8.62 19.39
CA HIS A 33 -53.57 9.21 18.14
C HIS A 33 -52.47 9.19 17.05
N PRO A 34 -52.80 8.99 15.75
CA PRO A 34 -51.80 8.62 14.74
C PRO A 34 -51.36 9.77 13.83
N HIS A 35 -50.08 9.78 13.42
CA HIS A 35 -49.64 10.30 12.11
C HIS A 35 -48.43 9.48 11.60
N ALA A 36 -48.28 9.42 10.28
CA ALA A 36 -47.39 8.47 9.60
C ALA A 36 -46.10 9.11 9.08
N GLY A 37 -45.08 8.27 8.85
CA GLY A 37 -43.73 8.71 8.50
C GLY A 37 -42.93 8.99 9.78
N GLY A 38 -42.03 8.12 10.21
CA GLY A 38 -41.16 7.30 9.39
C GLY A 38 -39.74 7.84 9.56
N GLU A 39 -39.22 7.63 10.76
CA GLU A 39 -37.85 7.85 11.19
C GLU A 39 -36.83 7.76 10.03
N THR A 40 -36.27 8.91 9.64
CA THR A 40 -35.13 8.94 8.72
C THR A 40 -33.87 8.54 9.47
N ASN A 41 -33.82 7.27 9.88
CA ASN A 41 -32.69 6.68 10.58
C ASN A 41 -31.43 6.89 9.76
N SER A 42 -30.39 7.40 10.42
CA SER A 42 -29.10 7.75 9.84
C SER A 42 -28.34 6.49 9.39
N ALA A 43 -28.80 5.90 8.30
CA ALA A 43 -28.26 4.69 7.67
C ALA A 43 -26.89 4.98 7.08
N THR A 44 -25.91 4.97 7.98
CA THR A 44 -24.50 5.25 7.75
C THR A 44 -23.97 4.35 6.65
N ASN A 45 -23.82 4.91 5.44
CA ASN A 45 -23.27 4.22 4.27
C ASN A 45 -21.74 4.00 4.36
N GLN A 46 -21.23 3.66 5.55
CA GLN A 46 -19.95 2.99 5.71
C GLN A 46 -20.12 1.52 5.32
N CYS A 47 -20.42 1.30 4.03
CA CYS A 47 -20.38 0.00 3.40
C CYS A 47 -18.99 -0.60 3.68
N SER A 48 -18.95 -1.78 4.29
CA SER A 48 -17.73 -2.31 4.89
C SER A 48 -16.60 -2.39 3.87
N GLN A 49 -15.61 -1.51 4.01
CA GLN A 49 -14.31 -1.71 3.39
C GLN A 49 -13.72 -2.97 4.01
N ARG A 50 -13.92 -4.11 3.34
CA ARG A 50 -13.28 -5.37 3.71
C ARG A 50 -11.79 -5.09 3.77
N ILE A 51 -11.19 -5.25 4.95
CA ILE A 51 -9.75 -5.15 5.16
C ILE A 51 -9.12 -6.27 4.33
N GLN A 52 -8.77 -5.96 3.08
CA GLN A 52 -8.15 -6.94 2.19
C GLN A 52 -6.74 -7.24 2.73
N PRO A 53 -6.35 -8.53 2.82
CA PRO A 53 -5.05 -8.89 3.35
C PRO A 53 -3.96 -8.34 2.44
N VAL A 54 -3.01 -7.59 3.02
CA VAL A 54 -1.84 -7.09 2.29
C VAL A 54 -1.05 -8.32 1.78
N PRO A 55 -0.82 -8.45 0.46
CA PRO A 55 -0.20 -9.63 -0.11
C PRO A 55 1.26 -9.77 0.33
N TYR A 56 1.77 -11.01 0.32
CA TYR A 56 3.10 -11.33 0.82
C TYR A 56 4.08 -11.67 -0.32
N LEU A 57 5.24 -11.03 -0.29
CA LEU A 57 6.38 -11.22 -1.18
C LEU A 57 7.46 -12.03 -0.44
N ALA A 58 7.62 -13.29 -0.82
CA ALA A 58 8.50 -14.23 -0.12
C ALA A 58 9.99 -13.99 -0.40
N PHE A 59 10.35 -13.61 -1.62
CA PHE A 59 11.72 -13.28 -2.02
C PHE A 59 11.70 -12.31 -3.21
N LEU A 60 12.81 -11.60 -3.41
CA LEU A 60 13.11 -10.87 -4.64
C LEU A 60 13.94 -11.78 -5.55
N ALA A 61 13.62 -11.83 -6.85
CA ALA A 61 14.42 -12.55 -7.84
C ALA A 61 15.74 -11.82 -8.12
N ASP A 62 15.68 -10.49 -8.20
CA ASP A 62 16.80 -9.57 -8.40
C ASP A 62 16.65 -8.38 -7.44
N TYR A 63 17.76 -7.69 -7.11
CA TYR A 63 17.70 -6.44 -6.36
C TYR A 63 16.98 -5.33 -7.16
N PRO A 64 16.25 -4.42 -6.49
CA PRO A 64 15.53 -3.34 -7.18
C PRO A 64 16.48 -2.48 -8.02
N SER A 65 16.19 -2.32 -9.31
CA SER A 65 17.03 -1.50 -10.20
C SER A 65 17.18 -0.08 -9.66
N ARG A 66 18.34 0.54 -9.87
CA ARG A 66 18.59 1.92 -9.39
C ARG A 66 17.54 2.94 -9.85
N ARG A 67 16.97 2.76 -11.05
CA ARG A 67 15.86 3.61 -11.54
C ARG A 67 14.59 3.48 -10.67
N LEU A 68 14.33 2.30 -10.10
CA LEU A 68 13.23 2.04 -9.18
C LEU A 68 13.54 2.59 -7.78
N LEU A 69 14.78 2.44 -7.29
CA LEU A 69 15.22 3.05 -6.02
C LEU A 69 15.00 4.57 -6.03
N HIS A 70 15.43 5.26 -7.10
CA HIS A 70 15.22 6.70 -7.29
C HIS A 70 13.74 7.16 -7.36
N LEU A 71 12.74 6.25 -7.36
CA LEU A 71 11.31 6.62 -7.28
C LEU A 71 10.84 6.86 -5.84
N PHE A 72 11.67 6.57 -4.83
CA PHE A 72 11.35 6.70 -3.42
C PHE A 72 12.51 7.39 -2.67
N PRO A 73 12.27 8.26 -1.67
CA PRO A 73 13.35 8.84 -0.88
C PRO A 73 13.97 7.81 0.07
N TYR A 74 15.30 7.74 0.10
CA TYR A 74 16.05 6.81 0.95
C TYR A 74 15.81 7.09 2.45
N GLU A 75 15.61 8.35 2.83
CA GLU A 75 15.32 8.76 4.20
C GLU A 75 13.97 8.22 4.69
N LEU A 76 12.96 8.16 3.80
CA LEU A 76 11.68 7.52 4.11
C LEU A 76 11.83 6.00 4.19
N ALA A 77 12.63 5.41 3.31
CA ALA A 77 12.92 3.97 3.29
C ALA A 77 13.52 3.50 4.63
N CYS A 78 14.56 4.21 5.09
CA CYS A 78 15.17 3.99 6.40
C CYS A 78 14.19 4.24 7.56
N ARG A 79 13.46 5.37 7.54
CA ARG A 79 12.61 5.80 8.65
C ARG A 79 11.40 4.90 8.89
N TYR A 80 10.78 4.40 7.83
CA TYR A 80 9.57 3.59 7.90
C TYR A 80 9.81 2.09 7.70
N GLN A 81 11.09 1.69 7.57
CA GLN A 81 11.52 0.30 7.36
C GLN A 81 10.77 -0.31 6.17
N CYS A 82 10.92 0.33 5.01
CA CYS A 82 10.24 -0.03 3.77
C CYS A 82 11.14 0.21 2.55
N VAL A 83 10.89 -0.50 1.45
CA VAL A 83 11.72 -0.42 0.23
C VAL A 83 10.88 -0.53 -1.05
N PRO A 84 11.21 0.18 -2.14
CA PRO A 84 10.53 0.04 -3.42
C PRO A 84 10.93 -1.28 -4.09
N VAL A 85 9.97 -2.17 -4.31
CA VAL A 85 10.17 -3.52 -4.88
C VAL A 85 9.60 -3.68 -6.29
N GLY A 86 8.81 -2.72 -6.76
CA GLY A 86 8.30 -2.66 -8.14
C GLY A 86 7.64 -1.32 -8.45
N ALA A 87 7.40 -1.03 -9.72
CA ALA A 87 6.61 0.12 -10.14
C ALA A 87 5.87 -0.17 -11.45
N ASP A 88 4.65 0.35 -11.55
CA ASP A 88 3.91 0.54 -12.80
C ASP A 88 3.67 2.06 -13.01
N ARG A 89 3.10 2.43 -14.17
CA ARG A 89 2.91 3.81 -14.67
C ARG A 89 2.76 4.87 -13.58
N ASP A 90 1.73 4.72 -12.76
CA ASP A 90 1.30 5.67 -11.72
C ASP A 90 1.29 5.04 -10.31
N MET A 91 1.83 3.83 -10.16
CA MET A 91 1.75 3.01 -8.94
C MET A 91 3.15 2.55 -8.51
N LEU A 92 3.53 2.78 -7.25
CA LEU A 92 4.80 2.33 -6.68
C LEU A 92 4.55 1.22 -5.66
N THR A 93 5.20 0.07 -5.84
CA THR A 93 5.06 -1.09 -4.96
C THR A 93 6.10 -1.03 -3.84
N ILE A 94 5.66 -0.95 -2.60
CA ILE A 94 6.51 -0.82 -1.41
C ILE A 94 6.46 -2.10 -0.57
N GLY A 95 7.62 -2.72 -0.38
CA GLY A 95 7.85 -3.82 0.56
C GLY A 95 7.99 -3.32 1.99
N THR A 96 7.40 -4.05 2.94
CA THR A 96 7.24 -3.67 4.35
C THR A 96 7.13 -4.92 5.23
N SER A 97 7.44 -4.86 6.53
CA SER A 97 7.25 -6.03 7.42
C SER A 97 5.79 -6.17 7.91
N GLN A 98 5.09 -5.04 8.09
CA GLN A 98 3.74 -4.93 8.65
C GLN A 98 2.90 -3.95 7.83
N ARG A 99 1.55 -3.98 7.95
CA ARG A 99 0.68 -2.98 7.32
C ARG A 99 1.08 -1.59 7.83
N GLN A 100 1.24 -0.62 6.93
CA GLN A 100 1.51 0.77 7.30
C GLN A 100 0.18 1.49 7.57
N ASP A 101 0.20 2.53 8.38
CA ASP A 101 -0.97 3.37 8.61
C ASP A 101 -1.36 4.14 7.34
N ASP A 102 -2.65 4.34 7.11
CA ASP A 102 -3.14 5.00 5.89
C ASP A 102 -2.61 6.45 5.76
N ALA A 103 -2.25 7.09 6.88
CA ALA A 103 -1.59 8.40 6.91
C ALA A 103 -0.11 8.34 6.44
N VAL A 104 0.60 7.24 6.70
CA VAL A 104 1.96 7.00 6.18
C VAL A 104 1.91 6.71 4.69
N ILE A 105 0.94 5.91 4.25
CA ILE A 105 0.65 5.66 2.83
C ILE A 105 0.35 6.98 2.10
N ALA A 106 -0.57 7.80 2.59
CA ALA A 106 -0.90 9.10 1.98
C ALA A 106 0.31 10.06 1.94
N HIS A 107 1.21 10.02 2.93
CA HIS A 107 2.45 10.77 2.90
C HIS A 107 3.39 10.29 1.78
N PHE A 108 3.54 8.96 1.62
CA PHE A 108 4.31 8.39 0.51
C PHE A 108 3.71 8.77 -0.86
N GLU A 109 2.38 8.75 -1.01
CA GLU A 109 1.71 9.18 -2.25
C GLU A 109 1.97 10.66 -2.55
N GLN A 110 1.89 11.53 -1.54
CA GLN A 110 2.16 12.96 -1.67
C GLN A 110 3.61 13.24 -2.12
N VAL A 111 4.59 12.51 -1.59
CA VAL A 111 6.02 12.72 -1.86
C VAL A 111 6.42 12.10 -3.21
N THR A 112 5.97 10.88 -3.52
CA THR A 112 6.33 10.15 -4.75
C THR A 112 5.51 10.57 -5.98
N ARG A 113 4.35 11.23 -5.76
CA ARG A 113 3.34 11.56 -6.79
C ARG A 113 2.82 10.33 -7.53
N ARG A 114 2.70 9.22 -6.82
CA ARG A 114 2.21 7.90 -7.27
C ARG A 114 1.23 7.35 -6.26
N GLY A 115 0.31 6.49 -6.68
CA GLY A 115 -0.38 5.61 -5.73
C GLY A 115 0.60 4.62 -5.11
N ILE A 116 0.35 4.16 -3.89
CA ILE A 116 1.19 3.13 -3.25
C ILE A 116 0.46 1.77 -3.19
N PHE A 117 1.11 0.75 -3.74
CA PHE A 117 0.69 -0.64 -3.55
C PHE A 117 1.58 -1.29 -2.47
N GLN A 118 1.02 -1.55 -1.29
CA GLN A 118 1.78 -2.18 -0.21
C GLN A 118 1.88 -3.70 -0.40
N VAL A 119 3.07 -4.26 -0.19
CA VAL A 119 3.29 -5.70 0.00
C VAL A 119 4.03 -5.96 1.31
N ARG A 120 3.74 -7.10 1.96
CA ARG A 120 4.48 -7.58 3.12
C ARG A 120 5.66 -8.45 2.70
N CYS A 121 6.78 -8.38 3.42
CA CYS A 121 7.98 -9.20 3.21
C CYS A 121 8.73 -9.39 4.53
N GLU A 122 9.76 -10.23 4.54
CA GLU A 122 10.65 -10.37 5.70
C GLU A 122 11.44 -9.09 6.00
N VAL A 123 11.78 -8.88 7.28
CA VAL A 123 12.61 -7.75 7.72
C VAL A 123 14.02 -7.83 7.10
N SER A 124 14.59 -9.04 6.99
CA SER A 124 15.89 -9.26 6.35
C SER A 124 15.95 -8.79 4.89
N MET A 125 14.84 -8.93 4.14
CA MET A 125 14.75 -8.43 2.76
C MET A 125 14.81 -6.90 2.69
N ILE A 126 14.20 -6.22 3.67
CA ILE A 126 14.20 -4.75 3.78
C ILE A 126 15.61 -4.28 4.13
N ASP A 127 16.22 -4.91 5.14
CA ASP A 127 17.62 -4.72 5.55
C ASP A 127 18.60 -4.85 4.37
N ASP A 128 18.51 -5.95 3.61
CA ASP A 128 19.45 -6.23 2.52
C ASP A 128 19.25 -5.31 1.31
N VAL A 129 18.02 -4.90 1.01
CA VAL A 129 17.76 -3.88 -0.03
C VAL A 129 18.23 -2.49 0.42
N LEU A 130 18.06 -2.09 1.69
CA LEU A 130 18.62 -0.83 2.22
C LEU A 130 20.16 -0.84 2.18
N ARG A 131 20.80 -1.94 2.57
CA ARG A 131 22.26 -2.12 2.47
C ARG A 131 22.75 -2.08 1.02
N TYR A 132 22.00 -2.65 0.08
CA TYR A 132 22.30 -2.58 -1.35
C TYR A 132 22.18 -1.15 -1.88
N TRP A 133 21.08 -0.46 -1.56
CA TRP A 133 20.81 0.93 -1.94
C TRP A 133 21.96 1.85 -1.49
N GLN A 134 22.37 1.77 -0.22
CA GLN A 134 23.47 2.57 0.32
C GLN A 134 24.79 2.38 -0.46
N ARG A 135 25.10 1.17 -0.91
CA ARG A 135 26.31 0.88 -1.71
C ARG A 135 26.24 1.54 -3.09
N VAL A 136 25.14 1.34 -3.82
CA VAL A 136 24.99 1.86 -5.19
C VAL A 136 24.85 3.38 -5.26
N GLU A 137 24.58 4.05 -4.13
CA GLU A 137 24.70 5.51 -4.02
C GLU A 137 26.15 5.95 -3.82
N VAL A 138 26.87 5.36 -2.85
CA VAL A 138 28.29 5.67 -2.55
C VAL A 138 29.22 5.41 -3.75
N GLU A 139 28.91 4.42 -4.58
CA GLU A 139 29.69 4.12 -5.80
C GLU A 139 29.69 5.26 -6.82
N ASN A 140 28.68 6.15 -6.85
CA ASN A 140 28.67 7.31 -7.75
C ASN A 140 29.66 8.39 -7.30
N VAL A 141 29.67 8.69 -6.00
CA VAL A 141 30.55 9.70 -5.39
C VAL A 141 32.02 9.39 -5.66
N ASN A 142 32.36 8.11 -5.87
CA ASN A 142 33.70 7.65 -6.23
C ASN A 142 34.02 7.75 -7.74
N HIS A 143 33.01 7.74 -8.62
CA HIS A 143 33.20 7.85 -10.08
C HIS A 143 33.26 9.30 -10.57
N ASP A 144 32.44 10.19 -10.00
CA ASP A 144 32.50 11.64 -10.29
C ASP A 144 33.68 12.35 -9.60
N GLY A 145 34.46 11.64 -8.77
CA GLY A 145 35.32 12.22 -7.73
C GLY A 145 36.84 11.99 -7.84
N LYS A 146 37.36 11.32 -8.88
CA LYS A 146 38.83 11.04 -8.99
C LYS A 146 39.41 11.27 -10.37
N MET A 147 40.07 12.42 -10.55
CA MET A 147 41.12 12.55 -11.56
C MET A 147 42.31 11.64 -11.20
N LEU A 148 42.88 10.97 -12.20
CA LEU A 148 44.14 10.26 -12.08
C LEU A 148 45.30 11.27 -12.04
N THR A 149 45.73 11.68 -10.84
CA THR A 149 47.07 12.25 -10.66
C THR A 149 48.09 11.11 -10.68
N GLU A 150 48.64 10.80 -11.86
CA GLU A 150 49.86 10.00 -11.92
C GLU A 150 50.95 10.62 -11.03
N PRO A 151 51.64 9.83 -10.18
CA PRO A 151 52.88 10.29 -9.59
C PRO A 151 53.93 10.37 -10.70
N GLN A 152 54.13 11.57 -11.27
CA GLN A 152 55.09 11.77 -12.35
C GLN A 152 56.47 11.20 -11.97
N SER A 153 57.05 10.40 -12.86
CA SER A 153 58.32 9.73 -12.61
C SER A 153 59.45 10.75 -12.60
N VAL A 154 59.87 11.20 -11.41
CA VAL A 154 61.01 12.11 -11.22
C VAL A 154 62.34 11.35 -11.44
N ARG A 155 62.57 10.94 -12.70
CA ARG A 155 63.82 10.35 -13.17
C ARG A 155 64.87 11.44 -13.42
N GLN A 156 65.30 12.13 -12.37
CA GLN A 156 66.58 12.87 -12.39
C GLN A 156 67.05 13.26 -10.98
N LEU A 157 68.14 12.62 -10.56
CA LEU A 157 69.32 13.36 -10.12
C LEU A 157 70.57 12.63 -10.66
N ILE A 158 71.73 13.29 -10.57
CA ILE A 158 72.98 12.96 -11.26
C ILE A 158 73.94 12.22 -10.31
#